data_AF-A0AAE7BII5-F1
#
_entry.id   AF-A0AAE7BII5-F1
#
_cell.length_a   1.000
_cell.length_b   1.000
_cell.length_c   1.000
_cell.angle_alpha   90.00
_cell.angle_beta   90.00
_cell.angle_gamma   90.00
#
_symmetry.space_group_name_H-M   'P 1'
#
loop_
_entity.id
_entity.type
_entity.pdbx_description
1 polymer ?
#
loop_
_entity_poly.entity_id
_entity_poly.type
_entity_poly.pdbx_seq_one_letter_code
_entity_poly.pdbx_strand_id
1 'polypeptide(L)'
;MGYADKLKLNSSKIKTEEKVLKEKTPTKKKNTGRPKKAIEEVRNTAIPVALSQKEKDWIEEQALKMSKEIGVKITTSAWMRMTLLKDMIKEEN
;
A
#
# COMPACT_ATOMS: atom_id res chain seq x y z
N MET A 1 -37.80 -38.61 28.36
CA MET A 1 -37.01 -38.40 27.12
C MET A 1 -36.89 -36.91 26.85
N GLY A 2 -35.69 -36.36 26.96
CA GLY A 2 -35.46 -34.91 26.89
C GLY A 2 -35.63 -34.35 25.47
N TYR A 3 -35.71 -33.03 25.34
CA TYR A 3 -35.80 -32.37 24.04
C TYR A 3 -34.61 -32.73 23.13
N ALA A 4 -33.40 -32.81 23.70
CA ALA A 4 -32.20 -33.23 22.99
C ALA A 4 -32.28 -34.67 22.45
N ASP A 5 -32.91 -35.59 23.19
CA ASP A 5 -33.09 -36.98 22.76
C ASP A 5 -34.07 -37.08 21.58
N LYS A 6 -35.13 -36.26 21.58
CA LYS A 6 -36.11 -36.18 20.50
C LYS A 6 -35.47 -35.65 19.19
N LEU A 7 -34.55 -34.70 19.28
CA LEU A 7 -33.84 -34.16 18.12
C LEU A 7 -32.89 -35.19 17.48
N LYS A 8 -32.14 -35.96 18.30
CA LYS A 8 -31.24 -37.02 17.80
C LYS A 8 -31.99 -38.17 17.11
N LEU A 9 -33.20 -38.49 17.57
CA LEU A 9 -34.08 -39.47 16.94
C LEU A 9 -34.63 -39.00 15.59
N ASN A 10 -34.82 -37.69 15.41
CA ASN A 10 -35.25 -37.14 14.13
C ASN A 10 -34.09 -36.99 13.13
N SER A 11 -32.89 -36.62 13.59
CA SER A 11 -31.72 -36.55 12.71
C SER A 11 -31.31 -37.91 12.14
N SER A 12 -31.47 -38.99 12.92
CA SER A 12 -31.18 -40.36 12.47
C SER A 12 -32.23 -40.96 11.52
N LYS A 13 -33.41 -40.31 11.36
CA LYS A 13 -34.39 -40.65 10.32
C LYS A 13 -34.10 -39.99 8.97
N ILE A 14 -33.28 -38.94 8.95
CA ILE A 14 -32.89 -38.23 7.72
C ILE A 14 -31.69 -38.97 7.14
N LYS A 15 -31.95 -39.98 6.30
CA LYS A 15 -30.93 -40.62 5.47
C LYS A 15 -30.73 -39.80 4.20
N THR A 16 -29.84 -38.82 4.23
CA THR A 16 -29.32 -38.18 3.01
C THR A 16 -28.18 -39.04 2.47
N GLU A 17 -28.34 -39.61 1.28
CA GLU A 17 -27.30 -40.43 0.62
C GLU A 17 -26.12 -39.60 0.08
N GLU A 18 -26.24 -38.26 0.09
CA GLU A 18 -25.14 -37.37 -0.27
C GLU A 18 -24.28 -37.00 0.94
N LYS A 19 -23.05 -37.54 0.97
CA LYS A 19 -21.93 -36.88 1.66
C LYS A 19 -21.61 -35.57 0.94
N VAL A 20 -22.28 -34.47 1.32
CA VAL A 20 -22.11 -33.12 0.72
C VAL A 20 -20.70 -32.55 0.92
N LEU A 21 -19.89 -33.12 1.82
CA LEU A 21 -18.51 -32.70 2.04
C LEU A 21 -17.55 -33.84 1.71
N LYS A 22 -16.90 -33.76 0.55
CA LYS A 22 -15.67 -34.51 0.28
C LYS A 22 -14.59 -33.97 1.20
N GLU A 23 -14.10 -34.80 2.13
CA GLU A 23 -12.88 -34.53 2.90
C GLU A 23 -11.70 -34.41 1.92
N LYS A 24 -11.39 -33.17 1.51
CA LYS A 24 -10.16 -32.88 0.78
C LYS A 24 -9.03 -32.91 1.80
N THR A 25 -8.14 -33.90 1.65
CA THR A 25 -6.79 -33.89 2.25
C THR A 25 -6.15 -32.50 2.09
N PRO A 26 -5.48 -31.95 3.12
CA PRO A 26 -4.91 -30.61 3.05
C PRO A 26 -3.67 -30.62 2.15
N THR A 27 -3.87 -30.48 0.84
CA THR A 27 -2.80 -30.11 -0.08
C THR A 27 -2.22 -28.79 0.40
N LYS A 28 -0.92 -28.80 0.73
CA LYS A 28 -0.08 -27.65 1.10
C LYS A 28 -0.74 -26.33 0.75
N LYS A 29 -1.15 -25.56 1.76
CA LYS A 29 -1.63 -24.19 1.62
C LYS A 29 -0.61 -23.42 0.79
N LYS A 30 -0.83 -23.28 -0.52
CA LYS A 30 -0.27 -22.17 -1.27
C LYS A 30 -0.81 -20.94 -0.53
N ASN A 31 0.07 -20.05 -0.08
CA ASN A 31 -0.34 -18.80 0.55
C ASN A 31 -1.12 -17.97 -0.48
N THR A 32 -2.41 -18.28 -0.67
CA THR A 32 -3.38 -17.50 -1.42
C THR A 32 -3.87 -16.33 -0.57
N GLY A 33 -2.97 -15.76 0.24
CA GLY A 33 -3.22 -14.56 1.02
C GLY A 33 -3.08 -13.32 0.14
N ARG A 34 -3.59 -12.19 0.65
CA ARG A 34 -3.41 -10.88 0.02
C ARG A 34 -1.93 -10.64 -0.27
N PRO A 35 -1.56 -10.13 -1.46
CA PRO A 35 -0.18 -9.76 -1.75
C PRO A 35 0.36 -8.84 -0.64
N LYS A 36 1.62 -9.04 -0.23
CA LYS A 36 2.29 -8.17 0.73
C LYS A 36 2.18 -6.74 0.21
N LYS A 37 1.70 -5.82 1.05
CA LYS A 37 1.71 -4.39 0.71
C LYS A 37 3.14 -3.99 0.40
N ALA A 38 3.32 -3.16 -0.62
CA ALA A 38 4.63 -2.60 -0.94
C ALA A 38 5.20 -1.92 0.32
N ILE A 39 6.49 -2.13 0.56
CA ILE A 39 7.21 -1.59 1.72
C ILE A 39 7.13 -0.06 1.72
N GLU A 40 7.19 0.54 0.53
CA GLU A 40 6.96 1.95 0.30
C GLU A 40 5.64 2.15 -0.46
N GLU A 41 4.58 2.48 0.27
CA GLU A 41 3.37 3.02 -0.35
C GLU A 41 3.66 4.48 -0.71
N VAL A 42 3.97 4.76 -1.98
CA VAL A 42 4.17 6.14 -2.47
C VAL A 42 2.84 6.90 -2.34
N ARG A 43 2.71 7.69 -1.27
CA ARG A 43 1.56 8.55 -1.06
C ARG A 43 1.81 9.88 -1.78
N ASN A 44 1.10 10.09 -2.88
CA ASN A 44 1.11 11.36 -3.59
C ASN A 44 0.36 12.41 -2.75
N THR A 45 1.08 13.13 -1.91
CA THR A 45 0.54 14.25 -1.13
C THR A 45 0.84 15.57 -1.84
N ALA A 46 -0.21 16.34 -2.11
CA ALA A 46 -0.06 17.73 -2.57
C ALA A 46 0.04 18.64 -1.34
N ILE A 47 1.18 19.32 -1.20
CA ILE A 47 1.40 20.30 -0.12
C ILE A 47 1.30 21.70 -0.73
N PRO A 48 0.23 22.47 -0.47
CA PRO A 48 0.14 23.84 -0.93
C PRO A 48 1.15 24.70 -0.16
N VAL A 49 1.93 25.51 -0.89
CA VAL A 49 2.89 26.46 -0.33
C VAL A 49 2.56 27.83 -0.87
N ALA A 50 2.34 28.80 0.02
CA ALA A 50 2.20 30.19 -0.34
C ALA A 50 3.58 30.84 -0.39
N LEU A 51 3.89 31.53 -1.49
CA LEU A 51 5.14 32.24 -1.70
C LEU A 51 4.83 33.68 -2.08
N SER A 52 5.63 34.61 -1.58
CA SER A 52 5.67 35.96 -2.13
C SER A 52 6.32 35.96 -3.52
N GLN A 53 6.11 37.02 -4.29
CA GLN A 53 6.70 37.14 -5.63
C GLN A 53 8.24 37.07 -5.58
N LYS A 54 8.85 37.74 -4.60
CA LYS A 54 10.33 37.76 -4.44
C LYS A 54 10.89 36.36 -4.16
N GLU A 55 10.23 35.60 -3.29
CA GLU A 55 10.65 34.23 -2.97
C GLU A 55 10.50 33.32 -4.19
N LYS A 56 9.41 33.48 -4.95
CA LYS A 56 9.18 32.73 -6.17
C LYS A 56 10.27 32.99 -7.22
N ASP A 57 10.58 34.25 -7.48
CA ASP A 57 11.61 34.64 -8.45
C ASP A 57 12.98 34.08 -8.05
N TRP A 58 13.32 34.17 -6.76
CA TRP A 58 14.57 33.61 -6.24
C TRP A 58 14.65 32.08 -6.43
N ILE A 59 13.57 31.34 -6.15
CA ILE A 59 13.51 29.88 -6.34
C ILE A 59 13.66 29.52 -7.82
N GLU A 60 13.02 30.27 -8.72
CA GLU A 60 13.13 30.07 -10.16
C GLU A 60 14.57 30.27 -10.67
N GLU A 61 15.25 31.30 -10.18
CA GLU A 61 16.67 31.54 -10.50
C GLU A 61 17.57 30.40 -9.99
N GLN A 62 17.36 29.91 -8.76
CA GLN A 62 18.15 28.80 -8.24
C GLN A 62 17.93 27.51 -9.03
N ALA A 63 16.67 27.21 -9.38
CA ALA A 63 16.34 26.06 -10.20
C ALA A 63 16.98 26.16 -11.61
N LEU A 64 16.96 27.34 -12.22
CA LEU A 64 17.59 27.60 -13.52
C LEU A 64 19.11 27.45 -13.46
N LYS A 65 19.75 27.97 -12.41
CA LYS A 65 21.19 27.85 -12.21
C LYS A 65 21.62 26.39 -12.12
N MET A 66 20.95 25.63 -11.24
CA MET A 66 21.21 24.19 -11.09
C MET A 66 20.91 23.41 -12.37
N SER A 67 19.86 23.80 -13.11
CA SER A 67 19.52 23.18 -14.39
C SER A 67 20.62 23.35 -15.44
N LYS A 68 21.26 24.53 -15.47
CA LYS A 68 22.42 24.79 -16.35
C LYS A 68 23.65 23.98 -15.94
N GLU A 69 23.90 23.84 -14.64
CA GLU A 69 25.03 23.09 -14.10
C GLU A 69 24.93 21.57 -14.39
N ILE A 70 23.74 21.00 -14.24
CA ILE A 70 23.49 19.56 -14.45
C ILE A 70 23.22 19.23 -15.92
N GLY A 71 22.88 20.22 -16.75
CA GLY A 71 22.52 20.03 -18.16
C GLY A 71 21.14 19.39 -18.36
N VAL A 72 20.31 19.32 -17.31
CA VAL A 72 18.96 18.76 -17.33
C VAL A 72 17.97 19.81 -16.87
N LYS A 73 16.77 19.85 -17.46
CA LYS A 73 15.72 20.79 -17.05
C LYS A 73 15.20 20.45 -15.66
N ILE A 74 15.50 21.30 -14.67
CA ILE A 74 15.03 21.15 -13.29
C ILE A 74 13.83 22.07 -13.08
N THR A 75 12.72 21.52 -12.62
CA THR A 75 11.54 22.31 -12.24
C THR A 75 11.72 22.90 -10.84
N THR A 76 11.08 24.03 -10.57
CA THR A 76 11.08 24.66 -9.24
C THR A 76 10.64 23.69 -8.12
N SER A 77 9.60 22.91 -8.37
CA SER A 77 9.12 21.90 -7.43
C SER A 77 10.12 20.76 -7.19
N ALA A 78 10.88 20.35 -8.21
CA ALA A 78 11.95 19.39 -8.05
C ALA A 78 13.10 19.99 -7.23
N TRP A 79 13.50 21.22 -7.53
CA TRP A 79 14.52 21.93 -6.78
C TRP A 79 14.15 22.06 -5.29
N MET A 80 12.93 22.47 -4.98
CA MET A 80 12.44 22.53 -3.59
C MET A 80 12.55 21.20 -2.86
N ARG A 81 12.13 20.09 -3.51
CA ARG A 81 12.23 18.76 -2.91
C ARG A 81 13.67 18.33 -2.67
N MET A 82 14.56 18.57 -3.63
CA MET A 82 15.98 18.24 -3.47
C MET A 82 16.60 19.02 -2.32
N THR A 83 16.32 20.31 -2.21
CA THR A 83 16.84 21.15 -1.13
C THR A 83 16.31 20.74 0.24
N LEU A 84 15.01 20.43 0.35
CA LEU A 84 14.39 20.01 1.62
C LEU A 84 14.84 18.62 2.08
N LEU A 85 15.14 17.72 1.15
CA LEU A 85 15.49 16.32 1.44
C LEU A 85 16.99 16.05 1.40
N LYS A 86 17.84 17.07 1.24
CA LYS A 86 19.30 16.91 1.06
C LYS A 86 19.97 16.19 2.23
N ASP A 87 19.45 16.40 3.45
CA ASP A 87 20.00 15.86 4.70
C ASP A 87 19.19 14.64 5.20
N MET A 88 18.26 14.13 4.40
CA MET A 88 17.49 12.96 4.78
C MET A 88 18.41 11.73 4.82
N ILE A 89 18.49 11.09 5.99
CA ILE A 89 19.28 9.86 6.18
C ILE A 89 18.76 8.83 5.17
N LYS A 90 19.64 8.38 4.29
CA LYS A 90 19.36 7.21 3.45
C LYS A 90 19.60 5.99 4.32
N GLU A 91 18.55 5.23 4.62
CA GLU A 91 18.76 3.85 5.05
C GLU A 91 19.39 3.12 3.86
N GLU A 92 20.68 2.80 3.98
CA GLU A 92 21.37 1.89 3.07
C GLU A 92 20.74 0.50 3.28
N ASN A 93 20.10 -0.03 2.24
CA ASN A 93 19.66 -1.43 2.19
C ASN A 93 20.84 -2.35 1.89
#